data_AF-A0AAE8L5Q5-F1
#
_entry.id   AF-A0AAE8L5Q5-F1
#
_cell.length_a   1.000
_cell.length_b   1.000
_cell.length_c   1.000
_cell.angle_alpha   90.00
_cell.angle_beta   90.00
_cell.angle_gamma   90.00
#
_symmetry.space_group_name_H-M   'P 1'
#
loop_
_entity.id
_entity.type
_entity.pdbx_description
1 polymer ?
#
loop_
_entity_poly.entity_id
_entity_poly.type
_entity_poly.pdbx_seq_one_letter_code
_entity_poly.pdbx_strand_id
1 'polypeptide(L)' 'MTAETSYLPTKKVLQRYGVSAMTLWRWEHDAALPFPAPLKINKRKFYELPRIEAWERARAAAATDPKPSAAEAA' A
#
# COMPACT_ATOMS: atom_id res chain seq x y z
N MET A 1 -10.51 -20.60 -7.41
CA MET A 1 -9.60 -20.72 -6.26
C MET A 1 -9.93 -19.59 -5.30
N THR A 2 -10.56 -19.90 -4.17
CA THR A 2 -10.97 -18.92 -3.15
C THR A 2 -9.71 -18.43 -2.43
N ALA A 3 -9.29 -17.20 -2.69
CA ALA A 3 -8.21 -16.59 -1.92
C ALA A 3 -8.65 -16.50 -0.45
N GLU A 4 -7.87 -17.09 0.45
CA GLU A 4 -8.08 -16.92 1.89
C GLU A 4 -8.04 -15.43 2.21
N THR A 5 -9.18 -14.84 2.59
CA THR A 5 -9.26 -13.43 2.96
C THR A 5 -8.63 -13.23 4.34
N SER A 6 -7.31 -13.15 4.35
CA SER A 6 -6.54 -12.83 5.54
C SER A 6 -6.56 -11.31 5.77
N TYR A 7 -6.88 -10.90 6.99
CA TYR A 7 -6.95 -9.49 7.39
C TYR A 7 -5.78 -9.13 8.28
N LEU A 8 -5.03 -8.09 7.90
CA LEU A 8 -3.99 -7.52 8.73
C LEU A 8 -4.51 -6.35 9.56
N PRO A 9 -4.33 -6.37 10.89
CA PRO A 9 -4.58 -5.19 11.71
C PRO A 9 -3.53 -4.11 11.43
N THR A 10 -3.90 -2.84 11.65
CA THR A 10 -3.01 -1.67 11.47
C THR A 10 -1.60 -1.89 12.03
N LYS A 11 -1.47 -2.40 13.26
CA LYS A 11 -0.15 -2.61 13.89
C LYS A 11 0.77 -3.51 13.07
N LYS A 12 0.22 -4.55 12.43
CA LYS A 12 1.01 -5.45 11.59
C LYS A 12 1.39 -4.78 10.26
N VAL A 13 0.50 -3.96 9.70
CA VAL A 13 0.83 -3.15 8.51
C VAL A 13 1.98 -2.17 8.83
N LEU A 14 1.91 -1.48 9.97
CA LEU A 14 2.99 -0.58 10.41
C LEU A 14 4.31 -1.33 10.60
N GLN A 15 4.29 -2.51 11.21
CA GLN A 15 5.48 -3.36 11.37
C GLN A 15 6.05 -3.84 10.03
N ARG A 16 5.20 -4.23 9.08
CA ARG A 16 5.62 -4.73 7.76
C ARG A 16 6.41 -3.68 6.99
N TYR A 17 5.97 -2.43 7.03
CA TYR A 17 6.60 -1.33 6.28
C TYR A 17 7.57 -0.48 7.13
N GLY A 18 7.64 -0.71 8.45
CA GLY A 18 8.43 0.11 9.36
C GLY A 18 7.97 1.57 9.45
N VAL A 19 6.70 1.86 9.16
CA VAL A 19 6.15 3.22 9.08
C VAL A 19 5.32 3.59 10.31
N SER A 20 5.15 4.90 10.53
CA SER A 20 4.27 5.43 11.57
C SER A 20 2.79 5.42 11.14
N ALA A 21 1.89 5.46 12.13
CA ALA A 21 0.45 5.54 11.88
C ALA A 21 0.06 6.76 11.02
N MET A 22 0.79 7.87 11.17
CA MET A 22 0.59 9.09 10.37
C MET A 22 0.93 8.87 8.89
N THR A 23 1.97 8.09 8.62
CA THR A 23 2.38 7.73 7.24
C THR A 23 1.33 6.85 6.58
N LEU A 24 0.84 5.84 7.31
CA LEU A 24 -0.25 5.00 6.84
C LEU A 24 -1.52 5.83 6.59
N TRP A 25 -1.86 6.76 7.48
CA TRP A 25 -2.98 7.68 7.29
C TRP A 25 -2.81 8.53 6.03
N ARG A 26 -1.60 9.05 5.75
CA ARG A 26 -1.33 9.76 4.49
C ARG A 26 -1.57 8.86 3.28
N TRP A 27 -1.08 7.63 3.29
CA TRP A 27 -1.30 6.69 2.19
C TRP A 27 -2.79 6.40 1.95
N GLU A 28 -3.59 6.33 3.02
CA GLU A 28 -5.05 6.15 2.91
C GLU A 28 -5.76 7.36 2.28
N HIS A 29 -5.16 8.55 2.31
CA HIS A 29 -5.76 9.81 1.81
C HIS A 29 -5.08 10.34 0.55
N ASP A 30 -3.96 9.73 0.13
CA ASP A 30 -3.20 10.16 -1.02
C ASP A 30 -3.78 9.57 -2.30
N ALA A 31 -4.40 10.40 -3.14
CA ALA A 31 -5.01 9.95 -4.39
C ALA A 31 -3.98 9.43 -5.41
N ALA A 32 -2.71 9.84 -5.30
CA ALA A 32 -1.63 9.33 -6.16
C ALA A 32 -1.18 7.91 -5.74
N LEU A 33 -1.64 7.44 -4.59
CA LEU A 33 -1.21 6.22 -3.95
C LEU A 33 -2.46 5.37 -3.66
N PRO A 34 -2.87 4.47 -4.56
CA PRO A 34 -4.11 3.70 -4.41
C PRO A 34 -3.96 2.59 -3.35
N PHE A 35 -3.63 2.97 -2.11
CA PHE A 35 -3.49 2.07 -0.99
C PHE A 35 -4.86 1.49 -0.61
N PRO A 36 -4.95 0.20 -0.25
CA PRO A 36 -6.23 -0.43 0.06
C PRO A 36 -6.94 0.24 1.24
N ALA A 37 -8.24 0.46 1.06
CA ALA A 37 -9.08 1.05 2.09
C ALA A 37 -9.17 0.14 3.34
N PRO A 38 -9.16 0.72 4.55
CA PRO A 38 -9.30 -0.04 5.78
C PRO A 38 -10.75 -0.53 5.98
N LEU A 39 -10.89 -1.79 6.37
CA LEU A 39 -12.11 -2.32 6.98
C LEU A 39 -12.13 -1.96 8.47
N LYS A 40 -13.12 -1.18 8.91
CA LYS A 40 -13.26 -0.76 10.32
C LYS A 40 -14.17 -1.74 11.07
N ILE A 41 -13.62 -2.45 12.05
CA ILE A 41 -14.38 -3.34 12.95
C ILE A 41 -14.06 -2.93 14.40
N ASN A 42 -15.09 -2.60 15.20
CA ASN A 42 -14.94 -2.21 16.60
C ASN A 42 -13.83 -1.16 16.85
N LYS A 43 -13.86 -0.06 16.07
CA LYS A 43 -12.87 1.05 16.11
C LYS A 43 -11.43 0.66 15.70
N ARG A 44 -11.18 -0.58 15.27
CA ARG A 44 -9.89 -1.03 14.74
C ARG A 44 -9.94 -1.10 13.23
N LYS A 45 -8.84 -0.76 12.57
CA LYS A 45 -8.69 -0.88 11.12
C LYS A 45 -8.00 -2.21 10.76
N PHE A 46 -8.57 -2.88 9.79
CA PHE A 46 -8.07 -4.11 9.20
C PHE A 46 -7.89 -3.90 7.70
N TYR A 47 -6.90 -4.54 7.11
CA TYR A 47 -6.58 -4.42 5.70
C TYR A 47 -6.54 -5.81 5.10
N GLU A 48 -7.15 -5.99 3.95
CA GLU A 48 -7.10 -7.26 3.22
C GLU A 48 -5.66 -7.50 2.74
N LEU A 49 -5.03 -8.57 3.23
CA LEU A 49 -3.71 -9.01 2.77
C LEU A 49 -3.63 -9.11 1.24
N PRO A 50 -4.57 -9.77 0.52
CA PRO A 50 -4.45 -9.91 -0.92
C PRO A 50 -4.50 -8.56 -1.66
N ARG A 51 -5.18 -7.55 -1.11
CA ARG A 51 -5.15 -6.20 -1.69
C ARG A 51 -3.84 -5.47 -1.41
N ILE A 52 -3.26 -5.64 -0.22
CA ILE A 52 -1.94 -5.09 0.08
C ILE A 52 -0.91 -5.68 -0.90
N GLU A 53 -0.92 -6.99 -1.10
CA GLU A 53 0.01 -7.68 -2.01
C GLU A 53 -0.21 -7.27 -3.48
N ALA A 54 -1.46 -7.08 -3.90
CA ALA A 54 -1.77 -6.55 -5.22
C ALA A 54 -1.21 -5.13 -5.41
N TRP A 55 -1.35 -4.27 -4.40
CA TRP A 55 -0.80 -2.92 -4.41
C TRP A 55 0.74 -2.92 -4.40
N GLU A 56 1.38 -3.78 -3.59
CA GLU A 56 2.84 -3.97 -3.57
C GLU A 56 3.36 -4.36 -4.97
N ARG A 57 2.70 -5.31 -5.64
CA ARG A 57 3.04 -5.75 -6.99
C ARG A 57 2.87 -4.64 -8.04
N ALA A 58 1.76 -3.89 -7.98
CA ALA A 58 1.51 -2.78 -8.89
C ALA A 58 2.58 -1.68 -8.75
N ARG A 59 3.00 -1.38 -7.52
CA ARG A 59 4.05 -0.41 -7.25
C ARG A 59 5.43 -0.89 -7.70
N ALA A 60 5.76 -2.17 -7.51
CA ALA A 60 7.03 -2.75 -7.99
C ALA A 60 7.12 -2.69 -9.53
N ALA A 61 6.01 -2.93 -10.22
CA ALA A 61 5.92 -2.76 -11.68
C ALA A 61 6.09 -1.30 -12.10
N ALA A 62 5.43 -0.35 -11.42
CA ALA A 62 5.57 1.08 -11.71
C ALA A 62 6.97 1.64 -11.38
N ALA A 63 7.67 1.08 -10.40
CA ALA A 63 9.04 1.44 -10.08
C ALA A 63 10.08 0.93 -11.10
N THR A 64 9.68 -0.02 -11.96
CA THR A 64 10.49 -0.54 -13.08
C THR A 64 10.37 0.33 -14.34
N ASP A 65 9.57 1.39 -14.32
CA ASP A 65 9.68 2.44 -15.35
C ASP A 65 10.98 3.21 -15.09
N PRO A 66 12.03 3.06 -15.93
CA PRO A 66 13.23 3.86 -15.77
C PRO A 66 12.81 5.30 -16.06
N LYS A 67 12.73 6.13 -15.01
CA LYS A 67 12.62 7.57 -15.15
C LYS A 67 13.59 7.99 -16.26
N PRO A 68 13.15 8.66 -17.35
CA PRO A 68 14.07 9.18 -18.34
C PRO A 68 14.94 10.21 -17.62
N SER A 69 16.14 9.77 -17.30
CA SER A 69 17.18 10.56 -16.66
C SER A 69 17.64 11.58 -17.69
N ALA A 70 17.08 12.80 -17.63
CA ALA A 70 17.78 14.06 -17.88
C ALA A 70 18.86 14.08 -19.00
N ALA A 71 18.58 13.57 -20.20
CA ALA A 71 19.58 13.43 -21.27
C ALA A 71 19.15 14.00 -22.63
N GLU A 72 18.12 14.84 -22.72
CA GLU A 72 17.77 15.48 -24.00
C GLU A 72 17.57 16.98 -23.82
N ALA A 73 18.70 17.68 -23.68
CA ALA A 73 18.85 19.11 -23.94
C ALA A 73 20.34 19.36 -24.28
N ALA A 74 20.71 19.13 -25.54
CA ALA A 74 21.93 19.64 -26.15
C ALA A 74 21.75 19.68 -27.68
#